data_AF-A0A1G7JTZ9-F1
#
_entry.id   AF-A0A1G7JTZ9-F1
#
_cell.length_a   1.000
_cell.length_b   1.000
_cell.length_c   1.000
_cell.angle_alpha   90.00
_cell.angle_beta   90.00
_cell.angle_gamma   90.00
#
_symmetry.space_group_name_H-M   'P 1'
#
loop_
_entity.id
_entity.type
_entity.pdbx_description
1 polymer ?
#
loop_
_entity_poly.entity_id
_entity_poly.type
_entity_poly.pdbx_seq_one_letter_code
_entity_poly.pdbx_strand_id
1 'polypeptide(L)' 'MTDTTAQTARLMKVTEAIVAELNRQGVAEAVADLGFDPLEMARVAIRAADGDVVPFRRPQT' A
#
# COMPACT_ATOMS: atom_id res chain seq x y z
N MET A 1 12.38 -5.71 19.33
CA MET A 1 12.85 -4.35 18.96
C MET A 1 13.24 -4.26 17.48
N THR A 2 13.94 -5.24 16.93
CA THR A 2 14.33 -5.29 15.50
C THR A 2 13.15 -5.38 14.53
N ASP A 3 12.09 -6.12 14.88
CA ASP A 3 10.93 -6.31 14.00
C ASP A 3 10.15 -5.02 13.73
N THR A 4 10.00 -4.15 14.73
CA THR A 4 9.28 -2.87 14.58
C THR A 4 10.02 -1.90 13.66
N THR A 5 11.36 -1.87 13.73
CA THR A 5 12.18 -1.05 12.84
C THR A 5 12.12 -1.56 11.41
N ALA A 6 12.22 -2.87 11.21
CA ALA A 6 12.11 -3.48 9.88
C ALA A 6 10.72 -3.25 9.26
N GLN A 7 9.66 -3.39 10.05
CA GLN A 7 8.29 -3.14 9.61
C GLN A 7 8.08 -1.67 9.21
N THR A 8 8.57 -0.73 10.01
CA THR A 8 8.51 0.71 9.70
C THR A 8 9.27 1.03 8.41
N ALA A 9 10.49 0.49 8.25
CA ALA A 9 11.30 0.72 7.05
C ALA A 9 10.61 0.17 5.78
N ARG A 10 9.97 -1.00 5.87
CA ARG A 10 9.19 -1.56 4.74
C ARG A 10 8.00 -0.66 4.40
N LEU A 11 7.27 -0.19 5.41
CA LEU A 11 6.12 0.71 5.21
C LEU A 11 6.53 2.01 4.52
N MET A 12 7.63 2.63 4.94
CA MET A 12 8.15 3.84 4.31
C MET A 12 8.53 3.61 2.85
N LYS A 13 9.32 2.56 2.55
CA LYS A 13 9.74 2.25 1.17
C LYS A 13 8.56 2.02 0.22
N VAL A 14 7.52 1.31 0.68
CA VAL A 14 6.32 1.06 -0.13
C VAL A 14 5.53 2.36 -0.33
N THR A 15 5.39 3.18 0.70
CA THR A 15 4.71 4.49 0.61
C THR A 15 5.43 5.40 -0.38
N GLU A 16 6.76 5.49 -0.30
CA GLU A 16 7.60 6.24 -1.23
C GLU A 16 7.43 5.77 -2.68
N ALA A 17 7.42 4.45 -2.90
CA ALA A 17 7.22 3.89 -4.23
C ALA A 17 5.83 4.23 -4.81
N ILE A 18 4.78 4.19 -3.98
CA ILE A 18 3.43 4.59 -4.38
C ILE A 18 3.42 6.06 -4.79
N VAL A 19 3.94 6.95 -3.95
CA VAL A 19 3.98 8.40 -4.24
C VAL A 19 4.82 8.71 -5.48
N ALA A 20 5.98 8.07 -5.63
CA ALA A 20 6.84 8.23 -6.80
C ALA A 20 6.11 7.82 -8.09
N GLU A 21 5.34 6.74 -8.05
CA GLU A 21 4.58 6.27 -9.20
C GLU A 21 3.41 7.19 -9.54
N LEU A 22 2.68 7.70 -8.54
CA LEU A 22 1.62 8.69 -8.74
C LEU A 22 2.15 9.98 -9.35
N ASN A 23 3.33 10.43 -8.92
CA ASN A 23 4.03 11.58 -9.52
C ASN A 23 4.45 11.28 -10.96
N ARG A 24 5.01 10.10 -11.23
CA ARG A 24 5.43 9.68 -12.58
C ARG A 24 4.25 9.63 -13.56
N GLN A 25 3.07 9.25 -13.09
CA GLN A 25 1.85 9.23 -13.88
C GLN A 25 1.16 10.60 -13.98
N GLY A 26 1.61 11.61 -13.22
CA GLY A 26 1.02 12.95 -13.21
C GLY A 26 -0.34 13.04 -12.51
N VAL A 27 -0.66 12.10 -11.61
CA VAL A 27 -1.97 12.03 -10.93
C VAL A 27 -1.90 12.36 -9.44
N ALA A 28 -0.70 12.59 -8.89
CA ALA A 28 -0.49 12.77 -7.45
C ALA A 28 -1.36 13.87 -6.82
N GLU A 29 -1.44 15.04 -7.46
CA GLU A 29 -2.27 16.16 -6.98
C GLU A 29 -3.76 15.81 -7.01
N ALA A 30 -4.24 15.27 -8.14
CA ALA A 30 -5.64 14.90 -8.30
C ALA A 30 -6.11 13.86 -7.28
N VAL A 31 -5.28 12.86 -6.95
CA VAL A 31 -5.67 11.86 -5.94
C VAL A 31 -5.51 12.40 -4.51
N ALA A 32 -4.59 13.32 -4.26
CA ALA A 32 -4.47 13.99 -2.97
C ALA A 32 -5.72 14.83 -2.66
N ASP A 33 -6.26 15.55 -3.65
CA ASP A 33 -7.52 16.31 -3.52
C ASP A 33 -8.72 15.40 -3.22
N LEU A 34 -8.67 14.15 -3.65
CA LEU A 34 -9.68 13.13 -3.34
C LEU A 34 -9.46 12.45 -1.98
N GLY A 35 -8.45 12.87 -1.21
CA GLY A 35 -8.13 12.32 0.11
C GLY A 35 -7.46 10.95 0.06
N PHE A 36 -6.77 10.62 -1.03
CA PHE A 36 -6.03 9.36 -1.13
C PHE A 36 -4.93 9.27 -0.07
N ASP A 37 -4.93 8.21 0.73
CA ASP A 37 -3.90 7.93 1.74
C ASP A 37 -2.90 6.85 1.24
N PRO A 38 -1.69 7.25 0.81
CA PRO A 38 -0.67 6.31 0.36
C PRO A 38 -0.13 5.42 1.49
N LEU A 39 -0.22 5.85 2.75
CA LEU A 39 0.22 5.06 3.91
C LEU A 39 -0.74 3.90 4.15
N GLU A 40 -2.05 4.14 4.05
CA GLU A 40 -3.06 3.09 4.17
C GLU A 40 -2.97 2.10 3.01
N MET A 41 -2.78 2.58 1.79
CA MET A 41 -2.51 1.71 0.63
C MET A 41 -1.26 0.84 0.84
N ALA A 42 -0.17 1.41 1.37
CA ALA A 42 1.04 0.66 1.67
C ALA A 42 0.81 -0.46 2.70
N ARG A 43 0.00 -0.23 3.74
CA ARG A 43 -0.37 -1.26 4.72
C ARG A 43 -1.14 -2.41 4.07
N VAL A 44 -2.09 -2.09 3.20
CA VAL A 44 -2.87 -3.10 2.46
C VAL A 44 -1.96 -3.91 1.53
N ALA A 45 -1.09 -3.23 0.76
CA ALA A 45 -0.15 -3.89 -0.15
C ALA A 45 0.81 -4.83 0.59
N ILE A 46 1.32 -4.42 1.75
CA ILE A 46 2.17 -5.24 2.62
C ILE A 46 1.44 -6.49 3.11
N ARG A 47 0.23 -6.34 3.67
CA ARG A 47 -0.59 -7.48 4.11
C ARG A 47 -0.85 -8.47 2.98
N ALA A 48 -1.21 -7.94 1.80
CA ALA A 48 -1.47 -8.77 0.63
C ALA A 48 -0.21 -9.56 0.21
N ALA A 49 0.96 -8.91 0.19
CA ALA A 49 2.24 -9.56 -0.10
C ALA A 49 2.62 -10.60 0.97
N ASP A 50 2.19 -10.40 2.21
CA ASP A 50 2.40 -11.34 3.33
C ASP A 50 1.37 -12.48 3.34
N GLY A 51 0.44 -12.51 2.36
CA GLY A 51 -0.60 -13.54 2.24
C GLY A 51 -1.81 -13.33 3.16
N ASP A 52 -1.88 -12.21 3.88
CA ASP A 52 -3.03 -11.80 4.69
C ASP A 52 -4.11 -11.17 3.79
N VAL A 53 -4.76 -12.02 3.00
CA VAL A 53 -5.85 -11.66 2.08
C VAL A 53 -7.10 -12.49 2.39
N VAL A 54 -8.28 -11.87 2.29
CA VAL A 54 -9.53 -12.62 2.30
C VAL A 54 -9.62 -13.39 0.97
N PRO A 55 -9.71 -14.72 0.97
CA PRO A 55 -9.88 -15.47 -0.26
C PRO A 55 -11.19 -15.06 -0.91
N PHE A 56 -11.16 -14.72 -2.20
CA PHE A 56 -12.39 -14.65 -2.98
C PHE A 56 -13.06 -16.03 -2.90
N ARG A 57 -14.20 -16.13 -2.21
CA ARG A 57 -15.02 -17.35 -2.25
C ARG A 57 -15.37 -17.56 -3.72
N ARG A 58 -14.87 -18.65 -4.32
CA ARG A 58 -15.38 -19.09 -5.63
C ARG A 58 -16.89 -19.28 -5.48
N PRO A 59 -17.71 -18.86 -6.47
CA PRO A 59 -19.11 -19.23 -6.49
C PRO A 59 -19.21 -20.74 -6.28
N GLN A 60 -19.96 -21.16 -5.26
CA GLN A 60 -20.25 -22.57 -5.08
C GLN A 60 -21.08 -22.97 -6.30
N THR A 61 -20.53 -23.87 -7.11
CA THR A 61 -21.19 -24.43 -8.30
C THR A 61 -22.17 -25.50 -7.87
#